data_AF-A0A2N1RAM1-F1
#
_entry.id   AF-A0A2N1RAM1-F1
#
_cell.length_a   1.000
_cell.length_b   1.000
_cell.length_c   1.000
_cell.angle_alpha   90.00
_cell.angle_beta   90.00
_cell.angle_gamma   90.00
#
_symmetry.space_group_name_H-M   'P 1'
#
loop_
_entity.id
_entity.type
_entity.pdbx_description
1 polymer ?
#
loop_
_entity_poly.entity_id
_entity_poly.type
_entity_poly.pdbx_seq_one_letter_code
_entity_poly.pdbx_strand_id
1 'polypeptide(L)'
;MSAIIGGTGCQRIVGDDAVRHEISTPYGLAVVFERKRGDDTLYLLLRHGEGHVVPPHLVNYRANITALKQLGVTQAIGIYAVGSITSVVLPGTLGIMDQFIDFTGGGREATFFTGNGTGVRHIPMVAPFSSRLRAALIKEAARLSISIATKGTYVCTNGPRLETPAEIGMFRKWGADYVGMTAATETILANETGIEFAGTVYSINWAAGLDAEGLSFIEDEISDRIIDRLTTLVESALSVTFTQPGQ
;
A
#
# COMPACT_ATOMS: atom_id res chain seq x y z
N MET A 1 14.49 8.63 -6.93
CA MET A 1 14.36 8.21 -5.51
C MET A 1 13.09 7.38 -5.36
N SER A 2 13.13 6.36 -4.51
CA SER A 2 12.00 5.43 -4.31
C SER A 2 11.47 5.48 -2.90
N ALA A 3 10.23 5.06 -2.70
CA ALA A 3 9.69 4.87 -1.37
C ALA A 3 8.99 3.52 -1.17
N ILE A 4 8.99 3.05 0.07
CA ILE A 4 8.10 2.00 0.57
C ILE A 4 7.11 2.63 1.54
N ILE A 5 5.82 2.38 1.34
CA ILE A 5 4.78 2.78 2.29
C ILE A 5 4.34 1.54 3.08
N GLY A 6 4.79 1.46 4.33
CA GLY A 6 4.57 0.35 5.25
C GLY A 6 3.31 0.51 6.09
N GLY A 7 2.63 -0.60 6.35
CA GLY A 7 1.42 -0.70 7.18
C GLY A 7 1.66 -1.37 8.51
N THR A 8 0.67 -2.14 8.95
CA THR A 8 0.79 -3.06 10.09
C THR A 8 2.02 -3.95 9.95
N GLY A 9 2.78 -4.11 11.03
CA GLY A 9 3.98 -4.97 11.08
C GLY A 9 5.22 -4.47 10.31
N CYS A 10 5.12 -3.35 9.60
CA CYS A 10 6.19 -2.85 8.72
C CYS A 10 7.25 -2.01 9.44
N GLN A 11 7.17 -1.83 10.77
CA GLN A 11 8.10 -0.98 11.52
C GLN A 11 9.55 -1.44 11.37
N ARG A 12 9.78 -2.76 11.38
CA ARG A 12 11.12 -3.36 11.23
C ARG A 12 11.76 -3.11 9.87
N ILE A 13 10.97 -2.75 8.85
CA ILE A 13 11.48 -2.43 7.52
C ILE A 13 12.34 -1.17 7.55
N VAL A 14 12.10 -0.25 8.51
CA VAL A 14 12.86 1.01 8.61
C VAL A 14 14.36 0.73 8.73
N GLY A 15 14.75 -0.22 9.59
CA GLY A 15 16.15 -0.54 9.87
C GLY A 15 16.79 0.47 10.83
N ASP A 16 17.78 0.00 11.59
CA ASP A 16 18.43 0.80 12.64
C ASP A 16 19.32 1.93 12.09
N ASP A 17 19.73 1.83 10.83
CA ASP A 17 20.60 2.77 10.13
C ASP A 17 19.86 3.90 9.42
N ALA A 18 18.52 3.90 9.45
CA ALA A 18 17.73 4.90 8.74
C ALA A 18 17.69 6.24 9.49
N VAL A 19 17.84 7.33 8.73
CA VAL A 19 17.76 8.69 9.25
C VAL A 19 16.31 9.15 9.28
N ARG A 20 15.81 9.55 10.45
CA ARG A 20 14.44 10.03 10.63
C ARG A 20 14.30 11.49 10.19
N HIS A 21 13.30 11.78 9.37
CA HIS A 21 12.95 13.13 8.92
C HIS A 21 11.52 13.48 9.29
N GLU A 22 11.30 14.72 9.73
CA GLU A 22 9.99 15.32 9.87
C GLU A 22 9.79 16.35 8.77
N ILE A 23 8.85 16.08 7.87
CA ILE A 23 8.60 16.89 6.68
C ILE A 23 7.33 17.70 6.90
N SER A 24 7.47 19.02 6.93
CA SER A 24 6.34 19.94 7.01
C SER A 24 5.68 20.09 5.64
N THR A 25 4.39 19.80 5.55
CA THR A 25 3.61 19.95 4.32
C THR A 25 2.44 20.91 4.53
N PRO A 26 1.83 21.46 3.46
CA PRO A 26 0.61 22.25 3.58
C PRO A 26 -0.56 21.52 4.26
N TYR A 27 -0.48 20.20 4.40
CA TYR A 27 -1.54 19.36 4.99
C TYR A 27 -1.19 18.86 6.39
N GLY A 28 -0.04 19.25 6.95
CA GLY A 28 0.46 18.80 8.24
C GLY A 28 1.82 18.12 8.16
N LEU A 29 2.26 17.56 9.29
CA LEU A 29 3.55 16.88 9.42
C LEU A 29 3.47 15.43 8.91
N ALA A 30 4.50 14.98 8.21
CA ALA A 30 4.72 13.56 7.91
C ALA A 30 6.12 13.14 8.35
N VAL A 31 6.24 11.92 8.86
CA VAL A 31 7.52 11.32 9.26
C VAL A 31 7.95 10.35 8.16
N VAL A 32 9.19 10.52 7.68
CA VAL A 32 9.79 9.68 6.63
C VAL A 32 11.19 9.28 7.08
N PHE A 33 11.58 8.04 6.82
CA PHE A 33 12.92 7.53 7.13
C PHE A 33 13.73 7.39 5.85
N GLU A 34 14.95 7.90 5.86
CA GLU A 34 15.89 7.80 4.75
C GLU A 34 16.88 6.68 5.01
N ARG A 35 16.95 5.70 4.10
CA ARG A 35 17.98 4.65 4.11
C ARG A 35 18.81 4.71 2.84
N LYS A 36 20.14 4.70 2.98
CA LYS A 36 21.06 4.63 1.83
C LYS A 36 21.14 3.22 1.27
N ARG A 37 21.24 3.10 -0.04
CA ARG A 37 21.41 1.83 -0.76
C ARG A 37 22.44 2.00 -1.88
N GLY A 38 23.72 1.88 -1.53
CA GLY A 38 24.80 2.28 -2.43
C GLY A 38 24.71 3.78 -2.72
N ASP A 39 24.68 4.14 -4.00
CA ASP A 39 24.52 5.53 -4.44
C ASP A 39 23.03 5.99 -4.46
N ASP A 40 22.09 5.07 -4.26
CA ASP A 40 20.65 5.38 -4.23
C ASP A 40 20.15 5.70 -2.81
N THR A 41 19.03 6.42 -2.76
CA THR A 41 18.25 6.65 -1.54
C THR A 41 16.90 5.95 -1.62
N LEU A 42 16.56 5.19 -0.57
CA LEU A 42 15.25 4.61 -0.33
C LEU A 42 14.57 5.33 0.85
N TYR A 43 13.36 5.82 0.63
CA TYR A 43 12.53 6.39 1.69
C TYR A 43 11.53 5.36 2.23
N LEU A 44 11.29 5.37 3.54
CA LEU A 44 10.31 4.51 4.20
C LEU A 44 9.31 5.39 4.93
N LEU A 45 8.02 5.15 4.70
CA LEU A 45 6.92 5.85 5.34
C LEU A 45 6.02 4.85 6.05
N LEU A 46 5.84 5.00 7.36
CA LEU A 46 4.93 4.17 8.14
C LEU A 46 3.57 4.86 8.26
N ARG A 47 2.56 4.39 7.53
CA ARG A 47 1.27 5.11 7.41
C ARG A 47 0.53 5.25 8.75
N HIS A 48 0.76 4.31 9.68
CA HIS A 48 0.16 4.31 11.02
C HIS A 48 1.05 4.96 12.09
N GLY A 49 2.17 5.55 11.67
CA GLY A 49 3.23 6.03 12.57
C GLY A 49 4.06 4.90 13.19
N GLU A 50 5.14 5.27 13.87
CA GLU A 50 6.12 4.35 14.46
C GLU A 50 5.47 3.37 15.45
N GLY A 51 4.57 3.86 16.31
CA GLY A 51 3.87 3.05 17.31
C GLY A 51 2.58 2.38 16.83
N HIS A 52 2.25 2.41 15.53
CA HIS A 52 0.96 1.93 15.00
C HIS A 52 -0.27 2.58 15.66
N VAL A 53 -0.17 3.86 16.03
CA VAL A 53 -1.18 4.54 16.86
C VAL A 53 -2.22 5.30 16.03
N VAL A 54 -1.99 5.50 14.73
CA VAL A 54 -2.90 6.25 13.86
C VAL A 54 -3.82 5.28 13.13
N PRO A 55 -5.13 5.23 13.43
CA PRO A 55 -6.05 4.35 12.74
C PRO A 55 -6.27 4.79 11.27
N PRO A 56 -6.69 3.89 10.36
CA PRO A 56 -6.79 4.16 8.92
C PRO A 56 -7.53 5.46 8.55
N HIS A 57 -8.65 5.75 9.20
CA HIS A 57 -9.46 6.94 8.92
C HIS A 57 -8.83 8.27 9.41
N LEU A 58 -7.77 8.22 10.23
CA LEU A 58 -7.03 9.40 10.71
C LEU A 58 -5.65 9.52 10.09
N VAL A 59 -5.25 8.61 9.20
CA VAL A 59 -3.98 8.73 8.48
C VAL A 59 -4.01 9.99 7.62
N ASN A 60 -2.99 10.83 7.76
CA ASN A 60 -2.86 12.04 6.96
C ASN A 60 -2.25 11.73 5.59
N TYR A 61 -3.03 11.11 4.72
CA TYR A 61 -2.59 10.65 3.40
C TYR A 61 -2.03 11.78 2.54
N ARG A 62 -2.63 12.98 2.59
CA ARG A 62 -2.15 14.16 1.85
C ARG A 62 -0.77 14.60 2.32
N ALA A 63 -0.52 14.67 3.63
CA ALA A 63 0.80 15.00 4.15
C ALA A 63 1.83 13.94 3.77
N ASN A 64 1.48 12.65 3.91
CA ASN A 64 2.37 11.55 3.57
C ASN A 64 2.84 11.59 2.11
N ILE A 65 1.89 11.69 1.16
CA ILE A 65 2.23 11.73 -0.27
C ILE A 65 2.94 13.04 -0.65
N THR A 66 2.55 14.18 -0.05
CA THR A 66 3.24 15.46 -0.29
C THR A 66 4.68 15.43 0.19
N ALA A 67 4.94 14.82 1.36
CA ALA A 67 6.29 14.70 1.89
C ALA A 67 7.19 13.86 0.99
N LEU A 68 6.70 12.70 0.51
CA LEU A 68 7.44 11.90 -0.47
C LEU A 68 7.71 12.69 -1.76
N LYS A 69 6.73 13.47 -2.24
CA LYS A 69 6.92 14.32 -3.42
C LYS A 69 7.98 15.39 -3.21
N GLN A 70 7.99 16.06 -2.05
CA GLN A 70 8.99 17.08 -1.69
C GLN A 70 10.40 16.48 -1.58
N LEU A 71 10.52 15.23 -1.12
CA LEU A 71 11.77 14.47 -1.07
C LEU A 71 12.22 13.94 -2.44
N GLY A 72 11.53 14.28 -3.54
CA GLY A 72 11.92 13.86 -4.89
C GLY A 72 11.61 12.39 -5.22
N VAL A 73 10.74 11.73 -4.44
CA VAL A 73 10.27 10.37 -4.75
C VAL A 73 9.51 10.39 -6.07
N THR A 74 9.88 9.48 -6.97
CA THR A 74 9.22 9.32 -8.29
C THR A 74 8.44 8.02 -8.40
N GLN A 75 8.73 7.05 -7.54
CA GLN A 75 8.07 5.75 -7.50
C GLN A 75 7.92 5.26 -6.06
N ALA A 76 6.78 4.68 -5.73
CA ALA A 76 6.52 4.11 -4.42
C ALA A 76 5.76 2.79 -4.52
N ILE A 77 6.05 1.87 -3.59
CA ILE A 77 5.30 0.63 -3.45
C ILE A 77 4.76 0.52 -2.03
N GLY A 78 3.45 0.35 -1.91
CA GLY A 78 2.78 0.15 -0.62
C GLY A 78 2.67 -1.34 -0.26
N ILE A 79 2.86 -1.67 1.03
CA ILE A 79 2.63 -3.00 1.60
C ILE A 79 1.37 -2.97 2.48
N TYR A 80 0.41 -3.86 2.22
CA TYR A 80 -0.91 -3.83 2.85
C TYR A 80 -1.32 -5.19 3.43
N ALA A 81 -1.67 -5.21 4.72
CA ALA A 81 -2.37 -6.33 5.33
C ALA A 81 -3.83 -6.34 4.85
N VAL A 82 -4.37 -7.50 4.49
CA VAL A 82 -5.75 -7.65 3.99
C VAL A 82 -6.46 -8.86 4.56
N GLY A 83 -7.80 -8.82 4.54
CA GLY A 83 -8.66 -9.99 4.71
C GLY A 83 -9.06 -10.57 3.35
N SER A 84 -8.88 -11.87 3.15
CA SER A 84 -9.24 -12.57 1.91
C SER A 84 -10.75 -12.71 1.73
N ILE A 85 -11.28 -12.33 0.56
CA ILE A 85 -12.68 -12.55 0.18
C ILE A 85 -12.81 -13.75 -0.77
N THR A 86 -11.83 -13.92 -1.65
CA THR A 86 -11.72 -15.04 -2.61
C THR A 86 -10.45 -15.85 -2.36
N SER A 87 -10.26 -16.92 -3.12
CA SER A 87 -9.06 -17.76 -3.07
C SER A 87 -7.89 -17.20 -3.89
N VAL A 88 -7.98 -15.98 -4.43
CA VAL A 88 -6.90 -15.36 -5.21
C VAL A 88 -5.66 -15.12 -4.35
N VAL A 89 -5.87 -14.63 -3.13
CA VAL A 89 -4.85 -14.54 -2.07
C VAL A 89 -5.43 -15.26 -0.87
N LEU A 90 -4.87 -16.40 -0.49
CA LEU A 90 -5.25 -17.12 0.73
C LEU A 90 -4.56 -16.48 1.95
N PRO A 91 -5.11 -16.62 3.18
CA PRO A 91 -4.39 -16.26 4.40
C PRO A 91 -2.97 -16.85 4.41
N GLY A 92 -1.98 -16.02 4.76
CA GLY A 92 -0.57 -16.40 4.71
C GLY A 92 0.09 -16.32 3.32
N THR A 93 -0.61 -15.83 2.30
CA THR A 93 -0.07 -15.67 0.93
C THR A 93 -0.06 -14.21 0.47
N LEU A 94 0.56 -13.99 -0.68
CA LEU A 94 0.91 -12.67 -1.23
C LEU A 94 0.12 -12.37 -2.51
N GLY A 95 -0.12 -11.09 -2.77
CA GLY A 95 -0.69 -10.62 -4.03
C GLY A 95 -0.16 -9.25 -4.47
N ILE A 96 -0.40 -8.92 -5.73
CA ILE A 96 -0.17 -7.60 -6.33
C ILE A 96 -1.53 -7.07 -6.77
N MET A 97 -1.89 -5.89 -6.28
CA MET A 97 -3.12 -5.21 -6.69
C MET A 97 -3.05 -4.79 -8.16
N ASP A 98 -4.18 -4.91 -8.85
CA ASP A 98 -4.37 -4.34 -10.19
C ASP A 98 -5.56 -3.39 -10.27
N GLN A 99 -6.53 -3.53 -9.36
CA GLN A 99 -7.70 -2.67 -9.26
C GLN A 99 -8.09 -2.41 -7.80
N PHE A 100 -8.91 -1.38 -7.58
CA PHE A 100 -9.56 -1.17 -6.29
C PHE A 100 -11.03 -0.71 -6.44
N ILE A 101 -11.81 -0.96 -5.40
CA ILE A 101 -13.14 -0.42 -5.16
C ILE A 101 -13.02 0.47 -3.91
N ASP A 102 -13.30 1.77 -4.05
CA ASP A 102 -13.29 2.69 -2.91
C ASP A 102 -14.66 2.69 -2.23
N PHE A 103 -14.70 2.12 -1.03
CA PHE A 103 -15.85 2.08 -0.13
C PHE A 103 -15.55 2.80 1.19
N THR A 104 -14.67 3.81 1.16
CA THR A 104 -14.34 4.64 2.33
C THR A 104 -15.43 5.64 2.69
N GLY A 105 -16.42 5.84 1.81
CA GLY A 105 -17.61 6.66 2.09
C GLY A 105 -17.35 8.16 2.18
N GLY A 106 -16.22 8.65 1.66
CA GLY A 106 -15.88 10.07 1.66
C GLY A 106 -15.45 10.64 3.01
N GLY A 107 -15.24 9.80 4.02
CA GLY A 107 -14.78 10.23 5.35
C GLY A 107 -13.31 10.67 5.40
N ARG A 108 -12.64 10.80 4.24
CA ARG A 108 -11.20 11.05 4.13
C ARG A 108 -10.92 12.05 3.03
N GLU A 109 -9.88 12.85 3.24
CA GLU A 109 -9.38 13.80 2.27
C GLU A 109 -8.60 13.08 1.15
N ALA A 110 -9.31 12.70 0.08
CA ALA A 110 -8.79 11.87 -1.00
C ALA A 110 -8.37 12.63 -2.27
N THR A 111 -8.23 13.97 -2.21
CA THR A 111 -7.73 14.79 -3.32
C THR A 111 -6.94 16.00 -2.84
N PHE A 112 -5.99 16.46 -3.66
CA PHE A 112 -5.30 17.74 -3.54
C PHE A 112 -6.04 18.89 -4.24
N PHE A 113 -7.01 18.59 -5.10
CA PHE A 113 -7.74 19.57 -5.93
C PHE A 113 -9.10 19.90 -5.32
N THR A 114 -9.09 20.68 -4.23
CA THR A 114 -10.28 21.01 -3.44
C THR A 114 -11.00 22.28 -3.92
N GLY A 115 -10.68 22.79 -5.10
CA GLY A 115 -11.09 24.13 -5.54
C GLY A 115 -10.30 25.24 -4.84
N ASN A 116 -10.73 26.50 -5.00
CA ASN A 116 -10.16 27.69 -4.35
C ASN A 116 -8.61 27.74 -4.31
N GLY A 117 -8.00 28.02 -5.47
CA GLY A 117 -6.54 28.17 -5.59
C GLY A 117 -5.79 26.90 -6.02
N THR A 118 -6.37 25.71 -5.80
CA THR A 118 -5.82 24.43 -6.32
C THR A 118 -6.46 24.00 -7.64
N GLY A 119 -7.63 24.56 -7.97
CA GLY A 119 -8.37 24.24 -9.20
C GLY A 119 -9.14 22.93 -9.14
N VAL A 120 -9.53 22.43 -10.31
CA VAL A 120 -10.23 21.14 -10.48
C VAL A 120 -9.41 20.27 -11.41
N ARG A 121 -9.17 19.02 -11.03
CA ARG A 121 -8.52 18.02 -11.87
C ARG A 121 -9.24 16.69 -11.76
N HIS A 122 -9.49 16.06 -12.90
CA HIS A 122 -10.04 14.71 -12.98
C HIS A 122 -8.95 13.78 -13.50
N ILE A 123 -8.32 13.02 -12.60
CA ILE A 123 -7.30 12.05 -13.00
C ILE A 123 -7.95 10.72 -13.41
N PRO A 124 -7.49 10.09 -14.50
CA PRO A 124 -7.99 8.77 -14.88
C PRO A 124 -7.49 7.70 -13.91
N MET A 125 -8.39 6.82 -13.47
CA MET A 125 -8.10 5.67 -12.60
C MET A 125 -8.35 4.33 -13.30
N VAL A 126 -8.35 4.31 -14.64
CA VAL A 126 -8.56 3.09 -15.44
C VAL A 126 -7.48 2.04 -15.14
N ALA A 127 -6.24 2.49 -14.95
CA ALA A 127 -5.11 1.68 -14.51
C ALA A 127 -4.47 2.38 -13.28
N PRO A 128 -5.01 2.14 -12.07
CA PRO A 128 -4.65 2.93 -10.89
C PRO A 128 -3.22 2.66 -10.38
N PHE A 129 -2.64 1.53 -10.78
CA PHE A 129 -1.29 1.11 -10.42
C PHE A 129 -0.37 1.08 -11.65
N SER A 130 0.88 1.53 -11.48
CA SER A 130 1.91 1.55 -12.52
C SER A 130 2.16 0.15 -13.09
N SER A 131 1.91 -0.01 -14.39
CA SER A 131 2.19 -1.25 -15.13
C SER A 131 3.67 -1.63 -15.06
N ARG A 132 4.57 -0.63 -15.06
CA ARG A 132 6.01 -0.79 -14.96
C ARG A 132 6.43 -1.36 -13.60
N LEU A 133 5.94 -0.78 -12.50
CA LEU A 133 6.22 -1.28 -11.15
C LEU A 133 5.63 -2.67 -10.92
N ARG A 134 4.40 -2.90 -11.41
CA ARG A 134 3.78 -4.23 -11.32
C ARG A 134 4.56 -5.28 -12.12
N ALA A 135 5.01 -4.96 -13.33
CA ALA A 135 5.86 -5.85 -14.12
C ALA A 135 7.19 -6.16 -13.43
N ALA A 136 7.82 -5.16 -12.79
CA ALA A 136 9.03 -5.35 -12.00
C ALA A 136 8.78 -6.29 -10.81
N LEU A 137 7.69 -6.10 -10.05
CA LEU A 137 7.30 -6.99 -8.96
C LEU A 137 7.09 -8.44 -9.44
N ILE A 138 6.38 -8.64 -10.55
CA ILE A 138 6.13 -9.99 -11.10
C ILE A 138 7.45 -10.66 -11.51
N LYS A 139 8.31 -9.94 -12.21
CA LYS A 139 9.62 -10.43 -12.65
C LYS A 139 10.51 -10.80 -11.47
N GLU A 140 10.61 -9.93 -10.48
CA GLU A 140 11.45 -10.15 -9.31
C GLU A 140 10.89 -11.25 -8.40
N ALA A 141 9.57 -11.39 -8.31
CA ALA A 141 8.95 -12.51 -7.59
C ALA A 141 9.34 -13.85 -8.23
N ALA A 142 9.28 -13.95 -9.56
CA ALA A 142 9.73 -15.14 -10.28
C ALA A 142 11.23 -15.41 -10.04
N ARG A 143 12.08 -14.39 -10.13
CA ARG A 143 13.53 -14.51 -9.88
C ARG A 143 13.84 -14.97 -8.46
N LEU A 144 13.10 -14.50 -7.47
CA LEU A 144 13.25 -14.83 -6.05
C LEU A 144 12.49 -16.10 -5.64
N SER A 145 11.82 -16.79 -6.58
CA SER A 145 10.97 -17.95 -6.29
C SER A 145 9.87 -17.66 -5.24
N ILE A 146 9.31 -16.45 -5.28
CA ILE A 146 8.20 -16.03 -4.42
C ILE A 146 6.89 -16.26 -5.19
N SER A 147 6.07 -17.21 -4.71
CA SER A 147 4.71 -17.38 -5.20
C SER A 147 3.85 -16.19 -4.78
N ILE A 148 3.25 -15.50 -5.77
CA ILE A 148 2.46 -14.29 -5.56
C ILE A 148 1.35 -14.21 -6.62
N ALA A 149 0.13 -13.85 -6.20
CA ALA A 149 -0.94 -13.57 -7.13
C ALA A 149 -0.63 -12.28 -7.91
N THR A 150 -0.73 -12.31 -9.23
CA THR A 150 -0.33 -11.17 -10.08
C THR A 150 -1.45 -10.17 -10.34
N LYS A 151 -2.69 -10.48 -9.93
CA LYS A 151 -3.88 -9.64 -10.04
C LYS A 151 -4.77 -9.84 -8.81
N GLY A 152 -5.59 -8.86 -8.51
CA GLY A 152 -6.63 -8.91 -7.50
C GLY A 152 -7.22 -7.53 -7.25
N THR A 153 -8.54 -7.51 -7.05
CA THR A 153 -9.30 -6.27 -6.77
C THR A 153 -9.41 -6.03 -5.27
N TYR A 154 -8.86 -4.92 -4.81
CA TYR A 154 -8.92 -4.48 -3.41
C TYR A 154 -10.20 -3.71 -3.13
N VAL A 155 -11.02 -4.10 -2.15
CA VAL A 155 -12.04 -3.17 -1.62
C VAL A 155 -11.49 -2.42 -0.41
N CYS A 156 -11.53 -1.08 -0.48
CA CYS A 156 -11.05 -0.20 0.58
C CYS A 156 -12.22 0.28 1.43
N THR A 157 -12.34 -0.19 2.66
CA THR A 157 -13.35 0.28 3.62
C THR A 157 -12.79 1.39 4.51
N ASN A 158 -13.65 2.12 5.21
CA ASN A 158 -13.20 3.23 6.05
C ASN A 158 -12.53 2.77 7.36
N GLY A 159 -12.95 1.64 7.92
CA GLY A 159 -12.59 1.24 9.28
C GLY A 159 -13.11 2.21 10.38
N PRO A 160 -12.68 2.06 11.64
CA PRO A 160 -11.75 1.04 12.12
C PRO A 160 -12.44 -0.30 12.42
N ARG A 161 -13.78 -0.37 12.42
CA ARG A 161 -14.48 -1.65 12.53
C ARG A 161 -14.14 -2.52 11.32
N LEU A 162 -14.10 -3.83 11.55
CA LEU A 162 -14.17 -4.79 10.45
C LEU A 162 -15.58 -4.83 9.85
N GLU A 163 -15.67 -5.48 8.71
CA GLU A 163 -16.88 -5.64 7.93
C GLU A 163 -17.82 -6.66 8.58
N THR A 164 -19.11 -6.53 8.30
CA THR A 164 -20.09 -7.59 8.57
C THR A 164 -20.02 -8.66 7.47
N PRO A 165 -20.45 -9.91 7.72
CA PRO A 165 -20.55 -10.93 6.68
C PRO A 165 -21.43 -10.51 5.48
N ALA A 166 -22.45 -9.69 5.72
CA ALA A 166 -23.31 -9.16 4.66
C ALA A 166 -22.55 -8.19 3.73
N GLU A 167 -21.73 -7.31 4.30
CA GLU A 167 -20.86 -6.41 3.54
C GLU A 167 -19.83 -7.21 2.72
N ILE A 168 -19.18 -8.21 3.32
CA ILE A 168 -18.25 -9.09 2.60
C ILE A 168 -18.96 -9.84 1.46
N GLY A 169 -20.17 -10.36 1.71
CA GLY A 169 -20.99 -11.01 0.68
C GLY A 169 -21.36 -10.07 -0.47
N MET A 170 -21.57 -8.79 -0.19
CA MET A 170 -21.78 -7.75 -1.22
C MET A 170 -20.50 -7.47 -2.01
N PHE A 171 -19.36 -7.24 -1.34
CA PHE A 171 -18.09 -6.95 -2.01
C PHE A 171 -17.63 -8.08 -2.91
N ARG A 172 -17.84 -9.33 -2.49
CA ARG A 172 -17.58 -10.50 -3.35
C ARG A 172 -18.39 -10.46 -4.65
N LYS A 173 -19.66 -10.07 -4.59
CA LYS A 173 -20.52 -9.92 -5.78
C LYS A 173 -20.11 -8.75 -6.66
N TRP A 174 -19.47 -7.74 -6.10
CA TRP A 174 -18.86 -6.63 -6.85
C TRP A 174 -17.49 -6.96 -7.43
N GLY A 175 -16.97 -8.17 -7.19
CA GLY A 175 -15.71 -8.64 -7.74
C GLY A 175 -14.48 -8.31 -6.89
N ALA A 176 -14.65 -7.95 -5.61
CA ALA A 176 -13.51 -7.78 -4.71
C ALA A 176 -12.90 -9.14 -4.33
N ASP A 177 -11.57 -9.21 -4.33
CA ASP A 177 -10.79 -10.40 -3.96
C ASP A 177 -10.32 -10.37 -2.50
N TYR A 178 -10.11 -9.17 -1.98
CA TYR A 178 -9.66 -8.95 -0.61
C TYR A 178 -10.06 -7.54 -0.14
N VAL A 179 -10.16 -7.37 1.16
CA VAL A 179 -10.55 -6.13 1.83
C VAL A 179 -9.41 -5.58 2.69
N GLY A 180 -9.28 -4.26 2.69
CA GLY A 180 -8.50 -3.55 3.69
C GLY A 180 -8.95 -2.10 3.79
N MET A 181 -8.15 -1.25 4.41
CA MET A 181 -8.59 0.08 4.81
C MET A 181 -7.73 1.25 4.30
N THR A 182 -6.67 1.04 3.52
CA THR A 182 -5.66 2.12 3.34
C THR A 182 -5.19 2.35 1.89
N ALA A 183 -5.31 1.36 1.00
CA ALA A 183 -4.67 1.43 -0.31
C ALA A 183 -5.29 2.44 -1.29
N ALA A 184 -6.62 2.58 -1.32
CA ALA A 184 -7.30 3.41 -2.33
C ALA A 184 -6.88 4.89 -2.23
N THR A 185 -6.95 5.48 -1.03
CA THR A 185 -6.61 6.90 -0.82
C THR A 185 -5.14 7.20 -1.12
N GLU A 186 -4.22 6.31 -0.72
CA GLU A 186 -2.78 6.43 -1.06
C GLU A 186 -2.56 6.39 -2.58
N THR A 187 -3.22 5.46 -3.26
CA THR A 187 -3.11 5.27 -4.71
C THR A 187 -3.65 6.49 -5.46
N ILE A 188 -4.80 7.03 -5.05
CA ILE A 188 -5.40 8.22 -5.66
C ILE A 188 -4.44 9.42 -5.59
N LEU A 189 -3.95 9.73 -4.40
CA LEU A 189 -3.08 10.88 -4.17
C LEU A 189 -1.69 10.70 -4.84
N ALA A 190 -1.15 9.49 -4.89
CA ALA A 190 0.10 9.21 -5.60
C ALA A 190 -0.04 9.53 -7.10
N ASN A 191 -1.14 9.11 -7.72
CA ASN A 191 -1.41 9.44 -9.13
C ASN A 191 -1.60 10.95 -9.35
N GLU A 192 -2.27 11.66 -8.43
CA GLU A 192 -2.43 13.13 -8.53
C GLU A 192 -1.09 13.88 -8.52
N THR A 193 -0.08 13.35 -7.83
CA THR A 193 1.28 13.93 -7.74
C THR A 193 2.25 13.41 -8.79
N GLY A 194 1.84 12.44 -9.61
CA GLY A 194 2.68 11.78 -10.61
C GLY A 194 3.74 10.86 -10.02
N ILE A 195 3.58 10.39 -8.78
CA ILE A 195 4.41 9.32 -8.22
C ILE A 195 3.88 8.00 -8.79
N GLU A 196 4.70 7.26 -9.51
CA GLU A 196 4.32 5.92 -9.96
C GLU A 196 4.07 5.02 -8.74
N PHE A 197 2.90 4.40 -8.68
CA PHE A 197 2.48 3.65 -7.50
C PHE A 197 2.14 2.20 -7.82
N ALA A 198 2.56 1.27 -6.97
CA ALA A 198 2.05 -0.09 -6.95
C ALA A 198 1.72 -0.52 -5.52
N GLY A 199 0.81 -1.48 -5.37
CA GLY A 199 0.43 -2.01 -4.07
C GLY A 199 0.62 -3.52 -4.02
N THR A 200 1.32 -3.99 -2.99
CA THR A 200 1.41 -5.41 -2.65
C THR A 200 0.57 -5.70 -1.42
N VAL A 201 -0.08 -6.86 -1.42
CA VAL A 201 -0.91 -7.30 -0.31
C VAL A 201 -0.36 -8.59 0.28
N TYR A 202 -0.61 -8.77 1.57
CA TYR A 202 -0.48 -10.05 2.23
C TYR A 202 -1.73 -10.30 3.06
N SER A 203 -2.29 -11.50 2.96
CA SER A 203 -3.51 -11.83 3.70
C SER A 203 -3.18 -12.31 5.10
N ILE A 204 -3.80 -11.68 6.10
CA ILE A 204 -3.65 -12.06 7.51
C ILE A 204 -4.84 -12.87 8.04
N ASN A 205 -5.95 -12.93 7.30
CA ASN A 205 -7.16 -13.65 7.71
C ASN A 205 -8.12 -13.87 6.53
N TRP A 206 -9.08 -14.77 6.70
CA TRP A 206 -10.31 -14.73 5.91
C TRP A 206 -11.17 -13.55 6.35
N ALA A 207 -11.77 -12.83 5.40
CA ALA A 207 -12.70 -11.75 5.69
C ALA A 207 -13.93 -12.27 6.47
N ALA A 208 -14.59 -11.36 7.18
CA ALA A 208 -15.65 -11.69 8.13
C ALA A 208 -16.72 -12.64 7.53
N GLY A 209 -16.98 -13.76 8.21
CA GLY A 209 -17.99 -14.74 7.83
C GLY A 209 -17.58 -15.73 6.74
N LEU A 210 -16.30 -15.76 6.36
CA LEU A 210 -15.77 -16.73 5.38
C LEU A 210 -14.94 -17.86 6.00
N ASP A 211 -14.45 -17.69 7.23
CA ASP A 211 -13.81 -18.78 7.97
C ASP A 211 -14.86 -19.63 8.70
N ALA A 212 -14.68 -20.95 8.69
CA ALA A 212 -15.52 -21.87 9.45
C ALA A 212 -15.35 -21.70 10.96
N GLU A 213 -14.18 -21.24 11.41
CA GLU A 213 -13.86 -21.01 12.82
C GLU A 213 -14.23 -19.60 13.31
N GLY A 214 -14.81 -18.76 12.45
CA GLY A 214 -15.24 -17.40 12.79
C GLY A 214 -14.29 -16.32 12.26
N LEU A 215 -13.63 -15.58 13.14
CA LEU A 215 -12.62 -14.58 12.75
C LEU A 215 -11.30 -14.94 13.41
N SER A 216 -10.42 -15.54 12.63
CA SER A 216 -9.06 -15.94 13.03
C SER A 216 -8.03 -15.10 12.27
N PHE A 217 -6.85 -14.90 12.87
CA PHE A 217 -5.71 -14.25 12.21
C PHE A 217 -4.53 -15.21 12.19
N ILE A 218 -3.68 -15.11 11.17
CA ILE A 218 -2.41 -15.84 11.14
C ILE A 218 -1.53 -15.40 12.31
N GLU A 219 -0.66 -16.31 12.76
CA GLU A 219 0.32 -16.03 13.81
C GLU A 219 1.27 -14.90 13.41
N ASP A 220 1.71 -14.11 14.39
CA ASP A 220 2.61 -12.98 14.19
C ASP A 220 3.92 -13.42 13.54
N GLU A 221 4.46 -14.59 13.89
CA GLU A 221 5.68 -15.15 13.29
C GLU A 221 5.50 -15.51 11.80
N ILE A 222 4.28 -15.84 11.38
CA ILE A 222 3.95 -16.04 9.95
C ILE A 222 3.89 -14.68 9.26
N SER A 223 3.18 -13.72 9.85
CA SER A 223 3.08 -12.35 9.35
C SER A 223 4.46 -11.71 9.16
N ASP A 224 5.34 -11.87 10.14
CA ASP A 224 6.70 -11.34 10.15
C ASP A 224 7.54 -11.89 8.99
N ARG A 225 7.55 -13.22 8.81
CA ARG A 225 8.26 -13.86 7.69
C ARG A 225 7.71 -13.42 6.33
N ILE A 226 6.41 -13.18 6.24
CA ILE A 226 5.76 -12.71 5.02
C ILE A 226 6.21 -11.27 4.71
N ILE A 227 6.22 -10.40 5.71
CA ILE A 227 6.66 -9.00 5.58
C ILE A 227 8.12 -8.94 5.16
N ASP A 228 9.00 -9.77 5.71
CA ASP A 228 10.43 -9.81 5.33
C ASP A 228 10.61 -10.22 3.86
N ARG A 229 9.88 -11.27 3.42
CA ARG A 229 9.89 -11.71 2.02
C ARG A 229 9.34 -10.64 1.09
N LEU A 230 8.26 -9.98 1.48
CA LEU A 230 7.62 -8.93 0.69
C LEU A 230 8.50 -7.69 0.60
N THR A 231 9.18 -7.33 1.69
CA THR A 231 10.18 -6.25 1.73
C THR A 231 11.31 -6.53 0.75
N THR A 232 11.88 -7.73 0.81
CA THR A 232 12.95 -8.17 -0.11
C THR A 232 12.49 -8.04 -1.57
N LEU A 233 11.27 -8.50 -1.88
CA LEU A 233 10.68 -8.40 -3.20
C LEU A 233 10.53 -6.94 -3.65
N VAL A 234 9.93 -6.10 -2.79
CA VAL A 234 9.64 -4.69 -3.08
C VAL A 234 10.94 -3.92 -3.32
N GLU A 235 11.96 -4.11 -2.49
CA GLU A 235 13.26 -3.47 -2.66
C GLU A 235 13.98 -3.92 -3.94
N SER A 236 13.87 -5.21 -4.29
CA SER A 236 14.41 -5.74 -5.55
C SER A 236 13.72 -5.10 -6.75
N ALA A 237 12.39 -5.04 -6.73
CA ALA A 237 11.60 -4.42 -7.80
C ALA A 237 11.92 -2.93 -7.99
N LEU A 238 12.06 -2.19 -6.88
CA LEU A 238 12.45 -0.78 -6.88
C LEU A 238 13.89 -0.52 -7.35
N SER A 239 14.77 -1.53 -7.34
CA SER A 239 16.15 -1.40 -7.84
C SER A 239 16.23 -1.56 -9.36
N VAL A 240 15.49 -2.53 -9.92
CA VAL A 240 15.49 -2.81 -11.37
C VAL A 240 14.86 -1.66 -12.17
N THR A 241 13.96 -0.92 -11.54
CA THR A 241 13.26 0.21 -12.15
C THR A 241 14.13 1.47 -12.29
N PHE A 242 15.25 1.58 -11.57
CA PHE A 242 16.25 2.64 -11.74
C PHE A 242 17.24 2.37 -12.86
N THR A 243 17.53 1.10 -13.12
CA THR A 243 18.58 0.68 -14.06
C THR A 243 18.12 0.58 -15.52
N GLN A 244 16.86 0.89 -15.80
CA GLN A 244 16.31 0.95 -17.17
C GLN A 244 16.08 2.40 -17.60
N PRO A 245 17.10 3.14 -18.06
CA PRO A 245 16.90 4.35 -18.82
C PRO A 245 16.51 3.99 -20.26
N GLY A 246 15.31 4.37 -20.68
CA GLY A 246 14.90 4.36 -22.10
C GLY A 246 14.35 3.02 -22.62
N GLN A 247 13.03 2.97 -22.75
CA GLN A 247 12.39 2.47 -23.96
C GLN A 247 11.64 3.64 -24.61
#